data_AF-A0A7C3KYB6-F1
#
_entry.id   AF-A0A7C3KYB6-F1
#
_cell.length_a   1.000
_cell.length_b   1.000
_cell.length_c   1.000
_cell.angle_alpha   90.00
_cell.angle_beta   90.00
_cell.angle_gamma   90.00
#
_symmetry.space_group_name_H-M   'P 1'
#
loop_
_entity.id
_entity.type
_entity.pdbx_description
1 polymer ?
#
loop_
_entity_poly.entity_id
_entity_poly.type
_entity_poly.pdbx_seq_one_letter_code
_entity_poly.pdbx_strand_id
1 'polypeptide(L)'
;MKPNEDNMNNGPNGAREEIDAERLCNAASTILRACVEFAEEHHGLWPYPPALLGAPNQPRAMCDLTRFEVEEGTAFLIRLGILEMPKAKAKK
;
A
#
# COMPACT_ATOMS: atom_id res chain seq x y z
N MET A 1 44.06 -25.82 24.42
CA MET A 1 43.45 -25.20 23.22
C MET A 1 41.96 -25.48 23.29
N LYS A 2 41.16 -24.52 23.76
CA LYS A 2 39.68 -24.63 23.79
C LYS A 2 39.16 -23.99 22.50
N PRO A 3 38.07 -24.53 21.90
CA PRO A 3 37.56 -24.02 20.64
C PRO A 3 36.99 -22.61 20.82
N ASN A 4 37.13 -21.81 19.77
CA ASN A 4 36.71 -20.43 19.66
C ASN A 4 35.20 -20.31 19.91
N GLU A 5 34.80 -19.35 20.74
CA GLU A 5 33.40 -19.01 20.96
C GLU A 5 32.84 -18.41 19.67
N ASP A 6 32.04 -19.22 18.98
CA ASP A 6 31.30 -18.86 17.78
C ASP A 6 30.46 -17.60 18.00
N ASN A 7 30.95 -16.51 17.40
CA ASN A 7 30.22 -15.47 16.68
C ASN A 7 28.69 -15.46 16.88
N MET A 8 28.21 -15.03 18.05
CA MET A 8 26.82 -14.66 18.29
C MET A 8 26.51 -13.28 17.69
N ASN A 9 26.65 -13.14 16.37
CA ASN A 9 26.16 -11.97 15.66
C ASN A 9 24.97 -12.36 14.76
N ASN A 10 23.85 -12.67 15.39
CA ASN A 10 22.54 -12.57 14.74
C ASN A 10 21.87 -11.30 15.26
N GLY A 11 22.23 -10.16 14.66
CA GLY A 11 21.39 -8.96 14.75
C GLY A 11 19.96 -9.30 14.27
N PRO A 12 18.92 -8.54 14.70
CA PRO A 12 17.56 -8.85 14.31
C PRO A 12 17.44 -8.75 12.79
N ASN A 13 17.33 -9.91 12.14
CA ASN A 13 16.97 -10.01 10.73
C ASN A 13 15.72 -9.16 10.52
N GLY A 14 15.80 -8.18 9.62
CA GLY A 14 14.72 -7.27 9.25
C GLY A 14 13.50 -8.03 8.75
N ALA A 15 12.64 -8.42 9.68
CA ALA A 15 11.31 -8.94 9.39
C ALA A 15 10.59 -7.86 8.59
N ARG A 16 10.38 -8.13 7.29
CA ARG A 16 9.53 -7.29 6.47
C ARG A 16 8.16 -7.28 7.13
N GLU A 17 7.55 -6.11 7.30
CA GLU A 17 6.13 -6.05 7.64
C GLU A 17 5.37 -6.83 6.56
N GLU A 18 4.57 -7.81 7.00
CA GLU A 18 3.73 -8.64 6.14
C GLU A 18 2.27 -8.41 6.53
N ILE A 19 1.42 -8.17 5.54
CA ILE A 19 -0.03 -8.08 5.70
C ILE A 19 -0.63 -9.47 5.50
N ASP A 20 -1.54 -9.88 6.39
CA ASP A 20 -2.25 -11.14 6.20
C ASP A 20 -3.23 -11.06 5.01
N ALA A 21 -3.55 -12.21 4.41
CA ALA A 21 -4.31 -12.28 3.17
C ALA A 21 -5.74 -11.72 3.31
N GLU A 22 -6.41 -11.95 4.44
CA GLU A 22 -7.77 -11.44 4.66
C GLU A 22 -7.74 -9.92 4.78
N ARG A 23 -6.76 -9.39 5.52
CA ARG A 23 -6.56 -7.96 5.67
C ARG A 23 -6.17 -7.29 4.36
N LEU A 24 -5.35 -7.93 3.53
CA LEU A 24 -5.03 -7.45 2.18
C LEU A 24 -6.29 -7.35 1.31
N CYS A 25 -7.12 -8.40 1.29
CA CYS A 25 -8.37 -8.40 0.54
C CYS A 25 -9.34 -7.31 1.03
N ASN A 26 -9.44 -7.12 2.35
CA ASN A 26 -10.27 -6.07 2.94
C ASN A 26 -9.73 -4.68 2.57
N ALA A 27 -8.43 -4.44 2.71
CA ALA A 27 -7.79 -3.19 2.32
C ALA A 27 -8.01 -2.90 0.82
N ALA A 28 -7.76 -3.88 -0.05
CA ALA A 28 -7.96 -3.74 -1.50
C ALA A 28 -9.42 -3.42 -1.85
N SER A 29 -10.38 -4.08 -1.22
CA SER A 29 -11.82 -3.82 -1.46
C SER A 29 -12.22 -2.42 -1.03
N THR A 30 -11.74 -1.98 0.14
CA THR A 30 -11.97 -0.63 0.69
C THR A 30 -11.32 0.44 -0.20
N ILE A 31 -10.10 0.21 -0.68
CA ILE A 31 -9.40 1.10 -1.60
C ILE A 31 -10.15 1.19 -2.93
N LEU A 32 -10.59 0.07 -3.49
CA LEU A 32 -11.33 0.06 -4.75
C LEU A 32 -12.64 0.86 -4.63
N ARG A 33 -13.38 0.67 -3.53
CA ARG A 33 -14.58 1.46 -3.25
C ARG A 33 -14.26 2.96 -3.16
N ALA A 34 -13.20 3.33 -2.45
CA ALA A 34 -12.75 4.71 -2.34
C ALA A 34 -12.39 5.31 -3.70
N CYS A 35 -11.75 4.54 -4.59
CA CYS A 35 -11.45 4.99 -5.95
C CYS A 35 -12.71 5.23 -6.78
N VAL A 36 -13.73 4.38 -6.65
CA VAL A 36 -15.01 4.57 -7.35
C VAL A 36 -15.71 5.83 -6.86
N GLU A 37 -15.83 6.00 -5.54
CA GLU A 37 -16.44 7.20 -4.93
C GLU A 37 -15.69 8.46 -5.38
N PHE A 38 -14.36 8.44 -5.37
CA PHE A 38 -13.53 9.54 -5.87
C PHE A 38 -13.78 9.82 -7.35
N ALA A 39 -13.86 8.78 -8.19
CA ALA A 39 -14.08 8.94 -9.62
C ALA A 39 -15.48 9.53 -9.91
N GLU A 40 -16.51 9.14 -9.16
CA GLU A 40 -17.85 9.72 -9.26
C GLU A 40 -17.85 11.21 -8.93
N GLU A 41 -17.10 11.64 -7.91
CA GLU A 41 -16.98 13.05 -7.51
C GLU A 41 -16.05 13.86 -8.45
N HIS A 42 -15.08 13.21 -9.09
CA HIS A 42 -14.03 13.85 -9.89
C HIS A 42 -14.10 13.50 -11.39
N HIS A 43 -15.31 13.39 -11.94
CA HIS A 43 -15.57 13.25 -13.39
C HIS A 43 -14.86 12.06 -14.06
N GLY A 44 -14.84 10.91 -13.39
CA GLY A 44 -14.23 9.68 -13.89
C GLY A 44 -12.71 9.58 -13.67
N LEU A 45 -12.10 10.51 -12.92
CA LEU A 45 -10.69 10.44 -12.59
C LEU A 45 -10.42 9.33 -11.56
N TRP A 46 -9.67 8.30 -11.97
CA TRP A 46 -9.20 7.25 -11.06
C TRP A 46 -7.92 7.71 -10.34
N PRO A 47 -7.92 7.76 -9.00
CA PRO A 47 -6.78 8.25 -8.25
C PRO A 47 -5.72 7.16 -8.03
N TYR A 48 -4.50 7.58 -7.67
CA TYR A 48 -3.50 6.72 -7.05
C TYR A 48 -3.65 6.77 -5.53
N PRO A 49 -4.16 5.71 -4.87
CA PRO A 49 -4.58 5.77 -3.46
C PRO A 49 -3.51 6.22 -2.46
N PRO A 50 -2.24 5.80 -2.55
CA PRO A 50 -1.21 6.24 -1.60
C PRO A 50 -0.95 7.75 -1.58
N ALA A 51 -1.32 8.47 -2.66
CA ALA A 51 -1.24 9.92 -2.74
C ALA A 51 -2.45 10.64 -2.11
N LEU A 52 -3.55 9.92 -1.84
CA LEU A 52 -4.73 10.47 -1.16
C LEU A 52 -4.63 10.40 0.36
N LEU A 53 -3.79 9.53 0.91
CA LEU A 53 -3.59 9.44 2.35
C LEU A 53 -3.03 10.76 2.93
N GLY A 54 -3.78 11.36 3.86
CA GLY A 54 -3.49 12.64 4.47
C GLY A 54 -3.83 13.85 3.59
N ALA A 55 -4.38 13.65 2.39
CA ALA A 55 -4.82 14.74 1.53
C ALA A 55 -6.15 15.33 2.04
N PRO A 56 -6.45 16.62 1.80
CA PRO A 56 -7.72 17.23 2.20
C PRO A 56 -8.96 16.52 1.63
N ASN A 57 -8.79 15.83 0.50
CA ASN A 57 -9.82 15.05 -0.18
C ASN A 57 -9.63 13.54 0.01
N GLN A 58 -9.03 13.10 1.12
CA GLN A 58 -8.94 11.67 1.45
C GLN A 58 -10.36 11.07 1.57
N PRO A 59 -10.68 10.00 0.83
CA PRO A 59 -11.94 9.29 0.98
C PRO A 59 -12.09 8.71 2.39
N ARG A 60 -13.29 8.81 2.98
CA ARG A 60 -13.57 8.33 4.36
C ARG A 60 -13.28 6.84 4.53
N ALA A 61 -13.53 6.04 3.49
CA ALA A 61 -13.24 4.61 3.48
C ALA A 61 -11.76 4.29 3.79
N MET A 62 -10.84 5.21 3.50
CA MET A 62 -9.40 5.00 3.74
C MET A 62 -8.95 5.42 5.16
N CYS A 63 -9.81 6.02 5.98
CA CYS A 63 -9.43 6.50 7.32
C CYS A 63 -9.07 5.37 8.29
N ASP A 64 -9.63 4.18 8.10
CA ASP A 64 -9.37 3.02 8.96
C ASP A 64 -8.17 2.18 8.47
N LEU A 65 -7.53 2.60 7.37
CA LEU A 65 -6.36 1.95 6.81
C LEU A 65 -5.08 2.68 7.20
N THR A 66 -4.08 1.91 7.57
CA THR A 66 -2.70 2.37 7.72
C THR A 66 -2.07 2.67 6.37
N ARG A 67 -0.97 3.44 6.36
CA ARG A 67 -0.19 3.68 5.14
C ARG A 67 0.30 2.37 4.50
N PHE A 68 0.79 1.44 5.31
CA PHE A 68 1.26 0.14 4.84
C PHE A 68 0.14 -0.64 4.13
N GLU A 69 -1.06 -0.71 4.70
CA GLU A 69 -2.19 -1.40 4.09
C GLU A 69 -2.65 -0.76 2.78
N VAL A 70 -2.62 0.57 2.70
CA VAL A 70 -2.93 1.28 1.44
C VAL A 70 -1.88 0.99 0.38
N GLU A 71 -0.61 0.94 0.73
CA GLU A 71 0.47 0.62 -0.21
C GLU A 71 0.38 -0.82 -0.71
N GLU A 72 0.20 -1.81 0.18
CA GLU A 72 0.06 -3.21 -0.18
C GLU A 72 -1.23 -3.50 -0.97
N GLY A 73 -2.36 -2.95 -0.52
CA GLY A 73 -3.64 -3.09 -1.22
C GLY A 73 -3.63 -2.44 -2.61
N THR A 74 -2.98 -1.28 -2.75
CA THR A 74 -2.79 -0.63 -4.04
C THR A 74 -1.90 -1.47 -4.96
N ALA A 75 -0.76 -1.95 -4.45
CA ALA A 75 0.15 -2.80 -5.22
C ALA A 75 -0.54 -4.09 -5.69
N PHE A 76 -1.40 -4.67 -4.85
CA PHE A 76 -2.22 -5.82 -5.20
C PHE A 76 -3.21 -5.51 -6.33
N LEU A 77 -3.97 -4.41 -6.24
CA LEU A 77 -4.89 -3.99 -7.29
C LEU A 77 -4.19 -3.67 -8.63
N ILE A 78 -2.98 -3.12 -8.58
CA ILE A 78 -2.15 -2.90 -9.76
C ILE A 78 -1.70 -4.22 -10.38
N ARG A 79 -1.31 -5.21 -9.56
CA ARG A 79 -0.94 -6.55 -10.04
C ARG A 79 -2.12 -7.27 -10.72
N LEU A 80 -3.34 -6.99 -10.28
CA LEU A 80 -4.57 -7.48 -10.92
C LEU A 80 -4.95 -6.71 -12.19
N GLY A 81 -4.28 -5.60 -12.49
CA GLY A 81 -4.60 -4.73 -13.64
C GLY A 81 -5.83 -3.86 -13.44
N ILE A 82 -6.29 -3.68 -12.19
CA ILE A 82 -7.45 -2.84 -11.86
C ILE A 82 -7.03 -1.36 -11.76
N LEU A 83 -5.86 -1.09 -11.18
CA LEU A 83 -5.26 0.24 -11.08
C LEU A 83 -4.00 0.34 -11.92
N GLU A 84 -3.64 1.56 -12.33
CA GLU A 84 -2.38 1.85 -13.01
C GLU A 84 -1.38 2.54 -12.08
N MET A 85 -0.09 2.20 -12.22
CA MET A 85 0.96 2.99 -11.60
C MET A 85 1.02 4.38 -12.25
N PRO A 86 1.17 5.46 -11.46
CA PRO A 86 1.41 6.79 -12.00
C PRO A 86 2.66 6.76 -12.89
N LYS A 87 2.51 7.20 -14.15
CA LYS A 87 3.66 7.40 -15.02
C LYS A 87 4.51 8.52 -14.42
N ALA A 88 5.76 8.23 -14.08
CA ALA A 88 6.70 9.26 -13.66
C ALA A 88 6.73 10.35 -14.73
N LYS A 89 6.48 11.61 -14.35
CA LYS A 89 6.62 12.73 -15.28
C LYS A 89 8.08 12.76 -15.72
N ALA A 90 8.34 12.52 -17.00
CA ALA A 90 9.67 12.71 -17.57
C ALA A 90 10.11 14.15 -17.25
N LYS A 91 11.26 14.30 -16.57
CA LYS A 91 11.87 15.62 -16.37
C LYS A 91 12.14 16.21 -17.76
N LYS A 92 11.48 17.32 -18.08
CA LYS A 92 11.86 18.18 -19.21
C LYS A 92 13.18 18.87 -18.90
#